data_AF-D3DBL9-F1
#
_entry.id   AF-D3DBL9-F1
#
_cell.length_a   1.000
_cell.length_b   1.000
_cell.length_c   1.000
_cell.angle_alpha   90.00
_cell.angle_beta   90.00
_cell.angle_gamma   90.00
#
_symmetry.space_group_name_H-M   'P 1'
#
loop_
_entity.id
_entity.type
_entity.pdbx_description
1 polymer ?
#
loop_
_entity_poly.entity_id
_entity_poly.type
_entity_poly.pdbx_seq_one_letter_code
_entity_poly.pdbx_strand_id
1 'polypeptide(L)'
;MELTRQEAESASGRIAADDELHAVHDPAISSGDEARARLRQLIRQRVAAAVGESALLPRWLNRAVGYSPPSGQKGAAWMDTAASIAAYRVTYDVTDPVDALGAPPRTDQRGQHAWYEDLREQLRALAL
;
A
#
# COMPACT_ATOMS: atom_id res chain seq x y z
N MET A 1 16.51 6.69 44.93
CA MET A 1 17.70 6.22 44.21
C MET A 1 17.56 4.76 43.75
N GLU A 2 17.02 3.85 44.57
CA GLU A 2 16.73 2.46 44.12
C GLU A 2 15.57 2.35 43.11
N LEU A 3 14.48 3.10 43.31
CA LEU A 3 13.30 3.06 42.41
C LEU A 3 13.66 3.43 40.95
N THR A 4 14.48 4.47 40.78
CA THR A 4 14.95 4.96 39.47
C THR A 4 15.89 3.97 38.77
N ARG A 5 16.62 3.15 39.54
CA ARG A 5 17.50 2.10 39.00
C ARG A 5 16.68 0.92 38.48
N GLN A 6 15.67 0.53 39.24
CA GLN A 6 14.75 -0.55 38.88
C GLN A 6 13.89 -0.20 37.66
N GLU A 7 13.48 1.07 37.51
CA GLU A 7 12.80 1.57 36.32
C GLU A 7 13.72 1.57 35.08
N ALA A 8 14.99 1.96 35.24
CA ALA A 8 15.97 1.94 34.16
C ALA A 8 16.30 0.50 33.70
N GLU A 9 16.44 -0.43 34.64
CA GLU A 9 16.64 -1.86 34.34
C GLU A 9 15.43 -2.47 33.63
N SER A 10 14.20 -2.12 34.05
CA SER A 10 12.96 -2.56 33.41
C SER A 10 12.78 -1.94 32.01
N ALA A 11 13.19 -0.69 31.81
CA ALA A 11 13.18 -0.05 30.51
C ALA A 11 14.21 -0.68 29.55
N SER A 12 15.42 -0.94 30.06
CA SER A 12 16.49 -1.63 29.31
C SER A 12 16.06 -3.04 28.90
N GLY A 13 15.42 -3.80 29.80
CA GLY A 13 14.88 -5.12 29.49
C GLY A 13 13.78 -5.11 28.42
N ARG A 14 12.95 -4.05 28.37
CA ARG A 14 11.94 -3.89 27.30
C ARG A 14 12.55 -3.53 25.96
N ILE A 15 13.60 -2.69 25.94
CA ILE A 15 14.32 -2.35 24.70
C ILE A 15 15.03 -3.59 24.15
N ALA A 16 15.72 -4.35 25.01
CA ALA A 16 16.40 -5.58 24.59
C ALA A 16 15.41 -6.63 24.03
N ALA A 17 14.24 -6.80 24.66
CA ALA A 17 13.21 -7.69 24.16
C ALA A 17 12.60 -7.22 22.82
N ASP A 18 12.50 -5.91 22.60
CA ASP A 18 12.05 -5.33 21.32
C ASP A 18 13.10 -5.49 20.21
N ASP A 19 14.38 -5.31 20.53
CA ASP A 19 15.51 -5.53 19.61
C ASP A 19 15.60 -7.00 19.18
N GLU A 20 15.35 -7.94 20.10
CA GLU A 20 15.29 -9.38 19.79
C GLU A 20 14.13 -9.71 18.84
N LEU A 21 12.96 -9.10 19.04
CA LEU A 21 11.82 -9.26 18.13
C LEU A 21 12.10 -8.64 16.75
N HIS A 22 12.72 -7.45 16.70
CA HIS A 22 13.16 -6.84 15.44
C HIS A 22 14.16 -7.74 14.70
N ALA A 23 15.19 -8.24 15.37
CA ALA A 23 16.19 -9.10 14.74
C ALA A 23 15.59 -10.37 14.08
N VAL A 24 14.52 -10.90 14.66
CA VAL A 24 13.80 -12.07 14.11
C VAL A 24 12.88 -11.70 12.95
N HIS A 25 12.19 -10.55 13.02
CA HIS A 25 11.13 -10.20 12.06
C HIS A 25 11.57 -9.28 10.93
N ASP A 26 12.63 -8.49 11.10
CA ASP A 26 13.14 -7.50 10.13
C ASP A 26 13.44 -8.09 8.75
N PRO A 27 14.04 -9.29 8.62
CA PRO A 27 14.27 -9.88 7.31
C PRO A 27 12.96 -10.20 6.58
N ALA A 28 11.94 -10.67 7.30
CA ALA A 28 10.64 -11.01 6.73
C ALA A 28 9.83 -9.75 6.36
N ILE A 29 9.90 -8.70 7.19
CA ILE A 29 9.30 -7.39 6.90
C ILE A 29 9.95 -6.78 5.67
N SER A 30 11.29 -6.70 5.64
CA SER A 30 12.07 -6.16 4.52
C SER A 30 11.78 -6.92 3.22
N SER A 31 11.76 -8.26 3.28
CA SER A 31 11.40 -9.09 2.13
C SER A 31 9.97 -8.83 1.65
N GLY A 32 9.03 -8.61 2.57
CA GLY A 32 7.65 -8.22 2.25
C GLY A 32 7.57 -6.86 1.55
N ASP A 33 8.32 -5.86 2.02
CA ASP A 33 8.35 -4.53 1.43
C ASP A 33 9.01 -4.52 0.04
N GLU A 34 10.09 -5.28 -0.14
CA GLU A 34 10.72 -5.49 -1.44
C GLU A 34 9.76 -6.17 -2.43
N ALA A 35 9.07 -7.22 -2.01
CA ALA A 35 8.09 -7.92 -2.84
C ALA A 35 6.95 -6.98 -3.26
N ARG A 36 6.45 -6.16 -2.34
CA ARG A 36 5.43 -5.13 -2.62
C ARG A 36 5.93 -4.07 -3.59
N ALA A 37 7.16 -3.57 -3.40
CA ALA A 37 7.76 -2.58 -4.30
C ALA A 37 7.93 -3.14 -5.71
N ARG A 38 8.42 -4.38 -5.83
CA ARG A 38 8.58 -5.07 -7.11
C ARG A 38 7.23 -5.30 -7.80
N LEU A 39 6.20 -5.74 -7.07
CA LEU A 39 4.85 -5.91 -7.61
C LEU A 39 4.30 -4.59 -8.16
N ARG A 40 4.42 -3.50 -7.39
CA ARG A 40 3.98 -2.16 -7.83
C ARG A 40 4.71 -1.71 -9.09
N GLN A 41 6.03 -1.94 -9.18
CA GLN A 41 6.81 -1.58 -10.36
C GLN A 41 6.35 -2.34 -11.61
N LEU A 42 6.15 -3.66 -11.52
CA LEU A 42 5.67 -4.49 -12.63
C LEU A 42 4.27 -4.05 -13.09
N ILE A 43 3.37 -3.79 -12.15
CA ILE A 43 2.02 -3.33 -12.46
C ILE A 43 2.06 -1.94 -13.08
N ARG A 44 2.90 -1.02 -12.58
CA ARG A 44 3.08 0.31 -13.16
C ARG A 44 3.51 0.23 -14.62
N GLN A 45 4.48 -0.63 -14.95
CA GLN A 45 4.91 -0.85 -16.33
C GLN A 45 3.75 -1.37 -17.20
N ARG A 46 2.94 -2.28 -16.67
CA ARG A 46 1.77 -2.81 -17.38
C ARG A 46 0.68 -1.76 -17.60
N VAL A 47 0.41 -0.91 -16.62
CA VAL A 47 -0.51 0.22 -16.75
C VAL A 47 0.01 1.21 -17.79
N ALA A 48 1.31 1.54 -17.75
CA ALA A 48 1.92 2.45 -18.71
C ALA A 48 1.83 1.92 -20.15
N ALA A 49 2.09 0.62 -20.35
CA ALA A 49 1.92 -0.02 -21.67
C ALA A 49 0.45 0.06 -22.14
N ALA A 50 -0.50 -0.30 -21.29
CA ALA A 50 -1.93 -0.24 -21.63
C ALA A 50 -2.39 1.18 -21.99
N VAL A 51 -1.93 2.20 -21.25
CA VAL A 51 -2.22 3.60 -21.57
C VAL A 51 -1.58 4.01 -22.90
N GLY A 52 -0.30 3.64 -23.13
CA GLY A 52 0.40 3.94 -24.38
C GLY A 52 -0.26 3.32 -25.61
N GLU A 53 -0.86 2.15 -25.45
CA GLU A 53 -1.62 1.45 -26.49
C GLU A 53 -3.08 1.93 -26.61
N SER A 54 -3.51 2.90 -25.79
CA SER A 54 -4.92 3.31 -25.69
C SER A 54 -5.87 2.14 -25.43
N ALA A 55 -5.41 1.15 -24.66
CA ALA A 55 -6.18 -0.05 -24.35
C ALA A 55 -7.36 0.26 -23.41
N LEU A 56 -8.41 -0.56 -23.50
CA LEU A 56 -9.53 -0.47 -22.57
C LEU A 56 -9.11 -0.99 -21.19
N LEU A 57 -9.05 -0.08 -20.23
CA LEU A 57 -8.79 -0.41 -18.83
C LEU A 57 -10.03 -1.02 -18.15
N PRO A 58 -9.84 -1.82 -17.08
CA PRO A 58 -10.95 -2.37 -16.31
C PRO A 58 -11.88 -1.27 -15.77
N ARG A 59 -13.19 -1.57 -15.74
CA ARG A 59 -14.22 -0.59 -15.34
C ARG A 59 -14.02 -0.05 -13.91
N TRP A 60 -13.66 -0.92 -12.96
CA TRP A 60 -13.36 -0.51 -11.58
C TRP A 60 -12.19 0.49 -11.51
N LEU A 61 -11.21 0.38 -12.40
CA LEU A 61 -10.06 1.28 -12.45
C LEU A 61 -10.49 2.64 -13.00
N ASN A 62 -11.18 2.64 -14.15
CA ASN A 62 -11.68 3.86 -14.78
C ASN A 62 -12.62 4.65 -13.86
N ARG A 63 -13.45 3.94 -13.06
CA ARG A 63 -14.35 4.58 -12.11
C ARG A 63 -13.60 5.24 -10.94
N ALA A 64 -12.47 4.67 -10.53
CA ALA A 64 -11.70 5.18 -9.39
C ALA A 64 -10.79 6.34 -9.77
N VAL A 65 -10.02 6.21 -10.86
CA VAL A 65 -8.98 7.20 -11.23
C VAL A 65 -9.30 7.99 -12.51
N GLY A 66 -10.36 7.64 -13.24
CA GLY A 66 -10.68 8.20 -14.56
C GLY A 66 -10.09 7.41 -15.73
N TYR A 67 -10.45 7.79 -16.96
CA TYR A 67 -10.17 7.02 -18.18
C TYR A 67 -8.73 7.10 -18.70
N SER A 68 -8.00 8.16 -18.35
CA SER A 68 -6.63 8.37 -18.83
C SER A 68 -5.88 9.31 -17.88
N PRO A 69 -4.55 9.17 -17.78
CA PRO A 69 -3.75 10.10 -16.98
C PRO A 69 -3.87 11.53 -17.51
N PRO A 70 -4.12 12.53 -16.63
CA PRO A 70 -4.02 13.94 -16.98
C PRO A 70 -2.60 14.33 -17.41
N SER A 71 -2.44 15.50 -18.02
CA SER A 71 -1.11 16.05 -18.30
C SER A 71 -0.40 16.53 -17.02
N GLY A 72 0.94 16.56 -17.07
CA GLY A 72 1.77 17.08 -15.97
C GLY A 72 1.79 16.18 -14.72
N GLN A 73 1.96 16.80 -13.55
CA GLN A 73 2.17 16.09 -12.28
C GLN A 73 0.99 15.17 -11.88
N LYS A 74 -0.24 15.57 -12.20
CA LYS A 74 -1.43 14.74 -11.95
C LYS A 74 -1.43 13.44 -12.75
N GLY A 75 -0.75 13.40 -13.90
CA GLY A 75 -0.56 12.17 -14.69
C GLY A 75 0.33 11.14 -13.99
N ALA A 76 1.41 11.59 -13.34
CA ALA A 76 2.26 10.69 -12.56
C ALA A 76 1.50 10.09 -11.37
N ALA A 77 0.78 10.94 -10.61
CA ALA A 77 -0.06 10.51 -9.49
C ALA A 77 -1.17 9.54 -9.93
N TRP A 78 -1.79 9.78 -11.10
CA TRP A 78 -2.74 8.86 -11.70
C TRP A 78 -2.12 7.49 -11.94
N MET A 79 -0.94 7.45 -12.56
CA MET A 79 -0.24 6.19 -12.87
C MET A 79 0.18 5.44 -11.60
N ASP A 80 0.65 6.16 -10.57
CA ASP A 80 1.05 5.58 -9.29
C ASP A 80 -0.15 5.01 -8.52
N THR A 81 -1.26 5.75 -8.52
CA THR A 81 -2.50 5.32 -7.86
C THR A 81 -3.10 4.11 -8.58
N ALA A 82 -3.18 4.15 -9.92
CA ALA A 82 -3.68 3.03 -10.72
C ALA A 82 -2.88 1.74 -10.48
N ALA A 83 -1.55 1.84 -10.43
CA ALA A 83 -0.69 0.70 -10.15
C ALA A 83 -0.86 0.19 -8.71
N SER A 84 -0.97 1.09 -7.74
CA SER A 84 -1.16 0.73 -6.33
C SER A 84 -2.50 0.04 -6.08
N ILE A 85 -3.58 0.50 -6.73
CA ILE A 85 -4.89 -0.17 -6.68
C ILE A 85 -4.79 -1.58 -7.26
N ALA A 86 -4.23 -1.74 -8.46
CA ALA A 86 -4.11 -3.05 -9.08
C ALA A 86 -3.23 -4.00 -8.24
N ALA A 87 -2.16 -3.50 -7.62
CA ALA A 87 -1.32 -4.28 -6.70
C ALA A 87 -2.09 -4.71 -5.45
N TYR A 88 -2.87 -3.81 -4.86
CA TYR A 88 -3.73 -4.09 -3.71
C TYR A 88 -4.75 -5.19 -4.04
N ARG A 89 -5.43 -5.07 -5.19
CA ARG A 89 -6.42 -6.06 -5.63
C ARG A 89 -5.81 -7.45 -5.83
N VAL A 90 -4.61 -7.53 -6.42
CA VAL A 90 -3.89 -8.82 -6.56
C VAL A 90 -3.46 -9.38 -5.21
N THR A 91 -3.00 -8.52 -4.30
CA THR A 91 -2.50 -8.95 -2.98
C THR A 91 -3.61 -9.52 -2.10
N TYR A 92 -4.82 -8.95 -2.17
CA TYR A 92 -5.94 -9.29 -1.28
C TYR A 92 -7.14 -9.92 -1.99
N ASP A 93 -6.94 -10.41 -3.22
CA ASP A 93 -7.97 -11.06 -4.04
C ASP A 93 -9.29 -10.26 -4.15
N VAL A 94 -9.16 -8.96 -4.41
CA VAL A 94 -10.33 -8.09 -4.56
C VAL A 94 -10.93 -8.27 -5.95
N THR A 95 -12.10 -8.90 -5.99
CA THR A 95 -12.82 -9.24 -7.23
C THR A 95 -14.02 -8.34 -7.53
N ASP A 96 -14.32 -7.36 -6.65
CA ASP A 96 -15.44 -6.44 -6.84
C ASP A 96 -15.36 -5.73 -8.21
N PRO A 97 -16.40 -5.84 -9.07
CA PRO A 97 -16.35 -5.31 -10.43
C PRO A 97 -16.53 -3.79 -10.51
N VAL A 98 -16.92 -3.14 -9.42
CA VAL A 98 -17.45 -1.78 -9.37
C VAL A 98 -16.67 -0.89 -8.40
N ASP A 99 -16.33 -1.39 -7.22
CA ASP A 99 -15.44 -0.75 -6.27
C ASP A 99 -14.00 -1.22 -6.50
N ALA A 100 -13.10 -0.28 -6.74
CA ALA A 100 -11.69 -0.57 -6.97
C ALA A 100 -11.00 -1.19 -5.74
N LEU A 101 -11.40 -0.78 -4.54
CA LEU A 101 -10.82 -1.25 -3.28
C LEU A 101 -11.66 -2.35 -2.61
N GLY A 102 -12.88 -2.57 -3.09
CA GLY A 102 -13.81 -3.55 -2.54
C GLY A 102 -14.30 -3.19 -1.13
N ALA A 103 -14.80 -4.18 -0.41
CA ALA A 103 -15.28 -3.99 0.96
C ALA A 103 -14.14 -3.51 1.88
N PRO A 104 -14.39 -2.54 2.77
CA PRO A 104 -13.40 -2.11 3.75
C PRO A 104 -12.88 -3.29 4.58
N PRO A 105 -11.56 -3.44 4.74
CA PRO A 105 -10.99 -4.49 5.57
C PRO A 105 -11.30 -4.27 7.04
N ARG A 106 -11.36 -5.38 7.80
CA ARG A 106 -11.58 -5.34 9.25
C ARG A 106 -10.39 -4.70 9.96
N THR A 107 -10.63 -4.11 11.13
CA THR A 107 -9.60 -3.36 11.89
C THR A 107 -8.48 -4.26 12.46
N ASP A 108 -8.73 -5.56 12.59
CA ASP A 108 -7.73 -6.56 12.97
C ASP A 108 -6.76 -6.90 11.82
N GLN A 109 -7.13 -6.62 10.57
CA GLN A 109 -6.28 -6.78 9.38
C GLN A 109 -5.38 -5.56 9.15
N ARG A 110 -4.55 -5.21 10.15
CA ARG A 110 -3.79 -3.95 10.20
C ARG A 110 -3.08 -3.56 8.90
N GLY A 111 -2.38 -4.50 8.25
CA GLY A 111 -1.64 -4.24 7.01
C GLY A 111 -2.54 -3.96 5.79
N GLN A 112 -3.68 -4.65 5.67
CA GLN A 112 -4.65 -4.40 4.61
C GLN A 112 -5.38 -3.09 4.86
N HIS A 113 -5.77 -2.84 6.11
CA HIS A 113 -6.46 -1.62 6.52
C HIS A 113 -5.63 -0.36 6.30
N ALA A 114 -4.35 -0.38 6.69
CA ALA A 114 -3.45 0.76 6.45
C ALA A 114 -3.31 1.08 4.96
N TRP A 115 -3.12 0.05 4.10
CA TRP A 115 -2.99 0.27 2.66
C TRP A 115 -4.32 0.71 2.01
N TYR A 116 -5.45 0.19 2.50
CA TYR A 116 -6.77 0.62 2.07
C TYR A 116 -6.97 2.13 2.32
N GLU A 117 -6.62 2.62 3.52
CA GLU A 117 -6.76 4.05 3.85
C GLU A 117 -5.81 4.95 3.06
N ASP A 118 -4.56 4.54 2.85
CA ASP A 118 -3.60 5.24 1.98
C ASP A 118 -4.15 5.38 0.54
N LEU A 119 -4.70 4.29 -0.01
CA LEU A 119 -5.34 4.34 -1.33
C LEU A 119 -6.57 5.26 -1.37
N ARG A 120 -7.36 5.31 -0.30
CA ARG A 120 -8.47 6.27 -0.20
C ARG A 120 -7.98 7.71 -0.17
N GLU A 121 -6.86 7.98 0.47
CA GLU A 121 -6.26 9.32 0.48
C GLU A 121 -5.74 9.72 -0.90
N GLN A 122 -5.02 8.83 -1.58
CA GLN A 122 -4.56 9.05 -2.96
C GLN A 122 -5.74 9.33 -3.92
N LEU A 123 -6.82 8.55 -3.81
CA LEU A 123 -8.03 8.78 -4.60
C LEU A 123 -8.69 10.13 -4.31
N ARG A 124 -8.74 10.56 -3.04
CA ARG A 124 -9.23 11.90 -2.69
C ARG A 124 -8.35 13.00 -3.29
N ALA A 125 -7.02 12.82 -3.27
CA ALA A 125 -6.08 13.78 -3.82
C ALA A 125 -6.18 13.91 -5.36
N LEU A 126 -6.59 12.85 -6.07
CA LEU A 126 -6.82 12.89 -7.51
C LEU A 126 -8.14 13.59 -7.90
N ALA A 127 -9.12 13.63 -6.99
CA ALA A 127 -10.43 14.23 -7.24
C ALA A 127 -10.46 15.77 -7.08
N LEU A 128 -9.38 16.36 -6.54
CA LEU A 128 -9.11 17.80 -6.46
C LEU A 128 -8.23 18.24 -7.65
#